data_AF-A0A7C2J157-F1
#
_entry.id   AF-A0A7C2J157-F1
#
_cell.length_a   1.000
_cell.length_b   1.000
_cell.length_c   1.000
_cell.angle_alpha   90.00
_cell.angle_beta   90.00
_cell.angle_gamma   90.00
#
_symmetry.space_group_name_H-M   'P 1'
#
loop_
_entity.id
_entity.type
_entity.pdbx_description
1 polymer ?
#
loop_
_entity_poly.entity_id
_entity_poly.type
_entity_poly.pdbx_seq_one_letter_code
_entity_poly.pdbx_strand_id
1 'polypeptide(L)'
;MIPLAIVKVIAKPATATLAFMQGAASAVWTFPSVLGSAMLIAWAAEAAQFLFSQGLALAILAWLQTLPEFAVEAVIAWEAGQAVRGFGPGTVEATHATALMTANFTGSLRLLVGLGWPMIYGTAALFYRKRHKQRLGEIRLDREHSVEVVFLLISIAYFFIVYLKGTLNWVDSALLTVIYLVYLFFLNKIPPQEEEKMEDLDRIPRYVLRQRRMVRNAMIGGLFAGGGLILYFTAHPFLESLQAIAVGLGISTFVFIQWVAPFLSEFPEKVSAFNWARRVTTAPIALMNMVSSNINQWTMLVAMLPIAYALSLGYWSTIVFDHHQQVEILMTIGQSLLGALLLANMRFGWWEAGLLFLLWVVQFVLSGFERPLYPEGAHNSLALHMAGWVSVAVGQVEDVAKYGKYVITALYFLWAALIILMAFKRRSFEAITAFPRLMREHW
;
A
#
# COMPACT_ATOMS: atom_id res chain seq x y z
N MET A 1 44.66 22.39 13.55
CA MET A 1 43.68 21.29 13.45
C MET A 1 42.49 21.79 12.66
N ILE A 2 42.19 21.20 11.51
CA ILE A 2 40.97 21.55 10.76
C ILE A 2 39.78 21.12 11.64
N PRO A 3 38.82 22.01 11.96
CA PRO A 3 37.66 21.65 12.76
C PRO A 3 36.95 20.46 12.13
N LEU A 4 36.61 19.44 12.92
CA LEU A 4 35.88 18.24 12.48
C LEU A 4 34.59 18.60 11.71
N ALA A 5 34.00 19.75 12.02
CA ALA A 5 32.86 20.33 11.32
C ALA A 5 33.18 20.70 9.85
N ILE A 6 34.36 21.26 9.58
CA ILE A 6 34.79 21.63 8.21
C ILE A 6 35.08 20.36 7.39
N VAL A 7 35.69 19.34 8.00
CA VAL A 7 35.89 18.03 7.35
C VAL A 7 34.56 17.36 7.01
N LYS A 8 33.56 17.39 7.91
CA LYS A 8 32.20 16.88 7.66
C LYS A 8 31.49 17.64 6.53
N VAL A 9 31.65 18.95 6.45
CA VAL A 9 31.03 19.78 5.38
C VAL A 9 31.66 19.50 4.02
N ILE A 10 32.99 19.32 3.95
CA ILE A 10 33.71 19.02 2.70
C ILE A 10 33.47 17.57 2.24
N ALA A 11 33.35 16.62 3.17
CA ALA A 11 33.13 15.21 2.84
C ALA A 11 31.68 14.89 2.44
N LYS A 12 30.69 15.65 2.91
CA LYS A 12 29.25 15.46 2.64
C LYS A 12 28.89 15.24 1.16
N PRO A 13 29.31 16.09 0.20
CA PRO A 13 28.98 15.88 -1.21
C PRO A 13 29.59 14.61 -1.80
N ALA A 14 30.82 14.26 -1.40
CA ALA A 14 31.47 13.02 -1.83
C ALA A 14 30.77 11.78 -1.26
N THR A 15 30.38 11.80 0.02
CA THR A 15 29.65 10.69 0.65
C THR A 15 28.25 10.52 0.07
N ALA A 16 27.54 11.62 -0.26
CA ALA A 16 26.23 11.56 -0.91
C ALA A 16 26.33 10.98 -2.34
N THR A 17 27.36 11.37 -3.08
CA THR A 17 27.60 10.86 -4.44
C THR A 17 27.93 9.36 -4.42
N LEU A 18 28.76 8.92 -3.46
CA LEU A 18 29.09 7.52 -3.27
C LEU A 18 27.87 6.69 -2.84
N ALA A 19 27.07 7.19 -1.91
CA ALA A 19 25.82 6.53 -1.51
C ALA A 19 24.84 6.40 -2.68
N PHE A 20 24.68 7.47 -3.48
CA PHE A 20 23.87 7.43 -4.70
C PHE A 20 24.39 6.38 -5.69
N MET A 21 25.70 6.36 -5.96
CA MET A 21 26.30 5.40 -6.90
C MET A 21 26.14 3.95 -6.44
N GLN A 22 26.34 3.68 -5.15
CA GLN A 22 26.14 2.36 -4.56
C GLN A 22 24.67 1.94 -4.61
N GLY A 23 23.76 2.81 -4.19
CA GLY A 23 22.32 2.57 -4.25
C GLY A 23 21.82 2.35 -5.68
N ALA A 24 22.23 3.22 -6.61
CA ALA A 24 21.90 3.10 -8.03
C ALA A 24 22.45 1.81 -8.65
N ALA A 25 23.69 1.42 -8.33
CA ALA A 25 24.28 0.17 -8.80
C ALA A 25 23.50 -1.06 -8.28
N SER A 26 23.08 -1.04 -7.02
CA SER A 26 22.23 -2.10 -6.47
C SER A 26 20.81 -2.07 -7.06
N ALA A 27 20.24 -0.89 -7.30
CA ALA A 27 18.90 -0.73 -7.88
C ALA A 27 18.80 -1.31 -9.31
N VAL A 28 19.89 -1.31 -10.08
CA VAL A 28 19.94 -1.88 -11.45
C VAL A 28 19.51 -3.34 -11.46
N TRP A 29 19.85 -4.12 -10.42
CA TRP A 29 19.48 -5.53 -10.36
C TRP A 29 18.34 -5.80 -9.38
N THR A 30 18.25 -5.06 -8.27
CA THR A 30 17.22 -5.32 -7.24
C THR A 30 15.82 -4.94 -7.73
N PHE A 31 15.65 -3.82 -8.44
CA PHE A 31 14.31 -3.39 -8.88
C PHE A 31 13.73 -4.35 -9.91
N PRO A 32 14.44 -4.72 -11.00
CA PRO A 32 13.94 -5.73 -11.92
C PRO A 32 13.73 -7.10 -11.26
N SER A 33 14.55 -7.49 -10.28
CA SER A 33 14.38 -8.74 -9.55
C SER A 33 13.11 -8.77 -8.70
N VAL A 34 12.80 -7.69 -7.96
CA VAL A 34 11.54 -7.59 -7.20
C VAL A 34 10.34 -7.60 -8.15
N LEU A 35 10.38 -6.82 -9.23
CA LEU A 35 9.32 -6.79 -10.25
C LEU A 35 9.12 -8.16 -10.92
N GLY A 36 10.23 -8.81 -11.29
CA GLY A 36 10.23 -10.13 -11.91
C GLY A 36 9.69 -11.20 -10.96
N SER A 37 10.14 -11.19 -9.70
CA SER A 37 9.62 -12.06 -8.65
C SER A 37 8.12 -11.88 -8.46
N ALA A 38 7.67 -10.63 -8.28
CA ALA A 38 6.28 -10.27 -8.10
C ALA A 38 5.42 -10.79 -9.27
N MET A 39 5.92 -10.66 -10.50
CA MET A 39 5.23 -11.13 -11.70
C MET A 39 5.16 -12.67 -11.78
N LEU A 40 6.25 -13.38 -11.44
CA LEU A 40 6.26 -14.85 -11.40
C LEU A 40 5.24 -15.37 -10.37
N ILE A 41 5.21 -14.75 -9.18
CA ILE A 41 4.26 -15.09 -8.11
C ILE A 41 2.83 -14.79 -8.55
N ALA A 42 2.58 -13.63 -9.18
CA ALA A 42 1.27 -13.27 -9.69
C ALA A 42 0.76 -14.26 -10.75
N TRP A 43 1.60 -14.64 -11.73
CA TRP A 43 1.22 -15.64 -12.73
C TRP A 43 0.98 -17.02 -12.13
N ALA A 44 1.77 -17.41 -11.12
CA ALA A 44 1.55 -18.65 -10.39
C ALA A 44 0.22 -18.63 -9.64
N ALA A 45 -0.12 -17.52 -8.98
CA ALA A 45 -1.39 -17.34 -8.27
C ALA A 45 -2.58 -17.36 -9.23
N GLU A 46 -2.54 -16.59 -10.32
CA GLU A 46 -3.58 -16.57 -11.37
C GLU A 46 -3.80 -17.95 -12.02
N ALA A 47 -2.75 -18.77 -12.17
CA ALA A 47 -2.92 -20.14 -12.66
C ALA A 47 -3.43 -21.08 -11.56
N ALA A 48 -2.97 -20.91 -10.33
CA ALA A 48 -3.33 -21.76 -9.20
C ALA A 48 -4.78 -21.60 -8.75
N GLN A 49 -5.40 -20.44 -8.98
CA GLN A 49 -6.79 -20.18 -8.57
C GLN A 49 -7.79 -21.18 -9.16
N PHE A 50 -7.52 -21.68 -10.37
CA PHE A 50 -8.34 -22.69 -11.05
C PHE A 50 -8.18 -24.12 -10.50
N LEU A 51 -7.28 -24.31 -9.52
CA LEU A 51 -6.94 -25.63 -8.96
C LEU A 51 -7.50 -25.85 -7.56
N PHE A 52 -7.94 -24.81 -6.87
CA PHE A 52 -8.43 -24.87 -5.49
C PHE A 52 -9.95 -24.62 -5.44
N SER A 53 -10.59 -25.03 -4.34
CA SER A 53 -11.96 -24.60 -4.06
C SER A 53 -12.00 -23.07 -4.01
N GLN A 54 -13.00 -22.45 -4.63
CA GLN A 54 -13.03 -21.00 -4.89
C GLN A 54 -12.72 -20.13 -3.68
N GLY A 55 -13.31 -20.41 -2.52
CA GLY A 55 -13.03 -19.59 -1.33
C GLY A 55 -11.64 -19.81 -0.71
N LEU A 56 -11.00 -20.95 -0.94
CA LEU A 56 -9.58 -21.17 -0.60
C LEU A 56 -8.68 -20.47 -1.62
N ALA A 57 -9.05 -20.52 -2.91
CA ALA A 57 -8.35 -19.81 -3.97
C ALA A 57 -8.31 -18.32 -3.68
N LEU A 58 -9.45 -17.72 -3.34
CA LEU A 58 -9.58 -16.28 -3.12
C LEU A 58 -8.76 -15.78 -1.92
N ALA A 59 -8.81 -16.51 -0.80
CA ALA A 59 -8.02 -16.22 0.40
C ALA A 59 -6.51 -16.30 0.16
N ILE A 60 -6.06 -17.39 -0.46
CA ILE A 60 -4.65 -17.61 -0.73
C ILE A 60 -4.15 -16.64 -1.80
N LEU A 61 -4.94 -16.38 -2.84
CA LEU A 61 -4.54 -15.56 -3.98
C LEU A 61 -4.35 -14.09 -3.62
N ALA A 62 -5.25 -13.51 -2.81
CA ALA A 62 -5.09 -12.13 -2.32
C ALA A 62 -3.79 -11.96 -1.52
N TRP A 63 -3.44 -12.95 -0.69
CA TRP A 63 -2.20 -12.94 0.07
C TRP A 63 -0.97 -13.18 -0.82
N LEU A 64 -1.06 -14.13 -1.76
CA LEU A 64 0.03 -14.45 -2.68
C LEU A 64 0.38 -13.30 -3.63
N GLN A 65 -0.62 -12.57 -4.14
CA GLN A 65 -0.41 -11.44 -5.05
C GLN A 65 0.29 -10.25 -4.37
N THR A 66 0.15 -10.14 -3.05
CA THR A 66 0.77 -9.08 -2.25
C THR A 66 2.04 -9.56 -1.53
N LEU A 67 2.51 -10.78 -1.77
CA LEU A 67 3.72 -11.32 -1.13
C LEU A 67 4.97 -10.43 -1.24
N PRO A 68 5.27 -9.80 -2.38
CA PRO A 68 6.42 -8.89 -2.48
C PRO A 68 6.33 -7.73 -1.49
N GLU A 69 5.13 -7.20 -1.27
CA GLU A 69 4.88 -6.15 -0.29
C GLU A 69 5.08 -6.67 1.14
N PHE A 70 4.55 -7.85 1.45
CA PHE A 70 4.80 -8.51 2.75
C PHE A 70 6.29 -8.76 2.99
N ALA A 71 7.05 -9.16 1.96
CA ALA A 71 8.47 -9.40 2.12
C ALA A 71 9.25 -8.11 2.42
N VAL A 72 8.94 -7.02 1.72
CA VAL A 72 9.57 -5.71 1.99
C VAL A 72 9.21 -5.22 3.38
N GLU A 73 7.94 -5.27 3.77
CA GLU A 73 7.49 -4.88 5.11
C GLU A 73 8.11 -5.75 6.22
N ALA A 74 8.25 -7.06 5.98
CA ALA A 74 8.91 -7.97 6.92
C ALA A 74 10.39 -7.63 7.12
N VAL A 75 11.11 -7.27 6.05
CA VAL A 75 12.50 -6.80 6.15
C VAL A 75 12.58 -5.52 6.96
N ILE A 76 11.69 -4.54 6.70
CA ILE A 76 11.66 -3.28 7.45
C ILE A 76 11.41 -3.54 8.95
N ALA A 77 10.45 -4.38 9.29
CA ALA A 77 10.17 -4.76 10.69
C ALA A 77 11.34 -5.49 11.34
N TRP A 78 12.00 -6.38 10.59
CA TRP A 78 13.16 -7.12 11.03
C TRP A 78 14.34 -6.19 11.33
N GLU A 79 14.67 -5.27 10.41
CA GLU A 79 15.69 -4.23 10.60
C GLU A 79 15.38 -3.33 11.80
N ALA A 80 14.12 -2.95 12.01
CA ALA A 80 13.72 -2.15 13.16
C ALA A 80 14.00 -2.87 14.49
N GLY A 81 13.71 -4.17 14.58
CA GLY A 81 14.02 -4.94 15.79
C GLY A 81 15.52 -5.17 15.99
N GLN A 82 16.30 -5.33 14.90
CA GLN A 82 17.76 -5.37 14.98
C GLN A 82 18.36 -4.04 15.44
N ALA A 83 17.84 -2.92 14.93
CA ALA A 83 18.30 -1.58 15.31
C ALA A 83 18.05 -1.30 16.80
N VAL A 84 16.85 -1.63 17.30
CA VAL A 84 16.53 -1.50 18.74
C VAL A 84 17.39 -2.44 19.58
N ARG A 85 17.64 -3.68 19.13
CA ARG A 85 18.52 -4.63 19.82
C ARG A 85 19.97 -4.17 19.87
N GLY A 86 20.47 -3.58 18.78
CA GLY A 86 21.87 -3.19 18.62
C GLY A 86 22.22 -1.86 19.27
N PHE A 87 21.37 -0.84 19.09
CA PHE A 87 21.62 0.52 19.56
C PHE A 87 20.88 0.86 20.87
N GLY A 88 19.87 0.06 21.23
CA GLY A 88 18.96 0.35 22.34
C GLY A 88 17.73 1.17 21.91
N PRO A 89 16.63 1.11 22.67
CA PRO A 89 15.42 1.88 22.39
C PRO A 89 15.67 3.38 22.57
N GLY A 90 15.01 4.20 21.75
CA GLY A 90 15.05 5.67 21.87
C GLY A 90 16.29 6.34 21.28
N THR A 91 17.23 5.58 20.70
CA THR A 91 18.30 6.16 19.87
C THR A 91 17.74 6.68 18.55
N VAL A 92 18.49 7.57 17.90
CA VAL A 92 18.08 8.14 16.61
C VAL A 92 17.99 7.05 15.55
N GLU A 93 18.93 6.12 15.54
CA GLU A 93 18.99 4.98 14.63
C GLU A 93 17.80 4.03 14.83
N ALA A 94 17.49 3.69 16.08
CA ALA A 94 16.33 2.85 16.40
C ALA A 94 15.01 3.54 16.02
N THR A 95 14.87 4.82 16.35
CA THR A 95 13.68 5.63 16.01
C THR A 95 13.49 5.71 14.51
N HIS A 96 14.58 5.93 13.77
CA HIS A 96 14.58 5.96 12.31
C HIS A 96 14.09 4.64 11.72
N ALA A 97 14.67 3.52 12.14
CA ALA A 97 14.30 2.19 11.64
C ALA A 97 12.84 1.86 11.99
N THR A 98 12.38 2.20 13.20
CA THR A 98 10.96 1.99 13.57
C THR A 98 9.99 2.87 12.80
N ALA A 99 10.42 4.07 12.38
CA ALA A 99 9.60 4.95 11.56
C ALA A 99 9.36 4.36 10.15
N LEU A 100 10.32 3.63 9.59
CA LEU A 100 10.18 3.02 8.27
C LEU A 100 9.05 1.99 8.19
N MET A 101 8.73 1.28 9.28
CA MET A 101 7.57 0.38 9.32
C MET A 101 6.29 1.13 8.98
N THR A 102 6.06 2.27 9.63
CA THR A 102 4.89 3.11 9.32
C THR A 102 4.95 3.77 7.96
N ALA A 103 6.15 4.04 7.44
CA ALA A 103 6.31 4.63 6.12
C ALA A 103 5.71 3.71 5.04
N ASN A 104 6.11 2.44 5.03
CA ASN A 104 5.75 1.52 3.96
C ASN A 104 4.25 1.17 3.96
N PHE A 105 3.68 0.66 5.06
CA PHE A 105 2.27 0.29 5.08
C PHE A 105 1.30 1.48 4.93
N THR A 106 1.63 2.67 5.45
CA THR A 106 0.78 3.85 5.22
C THR A 106 0.89 4.33 3.77
N GLY A 107 2.06 4.16 3.17
CA GLY A 107 2.34 4.44 1.78
C GLY A 107 1.51 3.59 0.83
N SER A 108 1.57 2.26 1.00
CA SER A 108 0.82 1.30 0.19
C SER A 108 -0.68 1.58 0.22
N LEU A 109 -1.27 1.67 1.41
CA LEU A 109 -2.69 1.97 1.60
C LEU A 109 -3.12 3.29 0.92
N ARG A 110 -2.37 4.38 1.12
CA ARG A 110 -2.71 5.68 0.53
C ARG A 110 -2.50 5.70 -0.97
N LEU A 111 -1.51 4.99 -1.49
CA LEU A 111 -1.25 4.88 -2.93
C LEU A 111 -2.38 4.09 -3.61
N LEU A 112 -2.84 2.98 -3.03
CA LEU A 112 -3.97 2.22 -3.58
C LEU A 112 -5.25 3.08 -3.66
N VAL A 113 -5.63 3.73 -2.57
CA VAL A 113 -6.88 4.53 -2.52
C VAL A 113 -6.76 5.84 -3.32
N GLY A 114 -5.61 6.50 -3.25
CA GLY A 114 -5.41 7.85 -3.79
C GLY A 114 -4.94 7.88 -5.24
N LEU A 115 -4.27 6.83 -5.71
CA LEU A 115 -3.80 6.70 -7.09
C LEU A 115 -4.44 5.50 -7.79
N GLY A 116 -4.40 4.32 -7.17
CA GLY A 116 -4.91 3.07 -7.76
C GLY A 116 -6.38 3.15 -8.18
N TRP A 117 -7.29 3.45 -7.24
CA TRP A 117 -8.72 3.52 -7.53
C TRP A 117 -9.08 4.61 -8.56
N PRO A 118 -8.54 5.85 -8.47
CA PRO A 118 -8.75 6.85 -9.51
C PRO A 118 -8.19 6.44 -10.87
N MET A 119 -7.05 5.73 -10.93
CA MET A 119 -6.50 5.21 -12.19
C MET A 119 -7.35 4.09 -12.79
N ILE A 120 -7.99 3.24 -11.98
CA ILE A 120 -8.99 2.28 -12.46
C ILE A 120 -10.16 3.02 -13.11
N TYR A 121 -10.71 4.02 -12.42
CA TYR A 121 -11.78 4.85 -12.99
C TYR A 121 -11.34 5.53 -14.29
N GLY A 122 -10.16 6.16 -14.28
CA GLY A 122 -9.59 6.83 -15.45
C GLY A 122 -9.43 5.87 -16.63
N THR A 123 -8.89 4.68 -16.40
CA THR A 123 -8.74 3.63 -17.41
C THR A 123 -10.11 3.20 -17.97
N ALA A 124 -11.07 2.89 -17.10
CA ALA A 124 -12.42 2.51 -17.51
C ALA A 124 -13.09 3.65 -18.32
N ALA A 125 -12.98 4.89 -17.87
CA ALA A 125 -13.54 6.06 -18.54
C ALA A 125 -12.92 6.33 -19.92
N LEU A 126 -11.59 6.18 -20.05
CA LEU A 126 -10.88 6.32 -21.33
C LEU A 126 -11.35 5.30 -22.35
N PHE A 127 -11.43 4.03 -21.95
CA PHE A 127 -11.86 2.95 -22.85
C PHE A 127 -13.37 2.98 -23.13
N TYR A 128 -14.19 3.37 -22.17
CA TYR A 128 -15.62 3.62 -22.37
C TYR A 128 -15.85 4.71 -23.42
N ARG A 129 -15.14 5.85 -23.29
CA ARG A 129 -15.19 6.94 -24.27
C ARG A 129 -14.72 6.50 -25.66
N LYS A 130 -13.69 5.66 -25.73
CA LYS A 130 -13.18 5.15 -27.02
C LYS A 130 -14.22 4.29 -27.74
N ARG A 131 -14.94 3.42 -27.02
CA ARG A 131 -15.93 2.46 -27.55
C ARG A 131 -17.31 3.09 -27.81
N HIS A 132 -17.83 3.86 -26.85
CA HIS A 132 -19.22 4.35 -26.87
C HIS A 132 -19.34 5.84 -27.24
N LYS A 133 -18.23 6.57 -27.37
CA LYS A 133 -18.19 8.03 -27.61
C LYS A 133 -18.90 8.89 -26.55
N GLN A 134 -19.21 8.30 -25.39
CA GLN A 134 -19.84 8.95 -24.25
C GLN A 134 -18.88 9.01 -23.06
N ARG A 135 -19.17 9.87 -22.08
CA ARG A 135 -18.43 9.91 -20.81
C ARG A 135 -18.97 8.82 -19.88
N LEU A 136 -18.07 8.07 -19.24
CA LEU A 136 -18.44 7.21 -18.11
C LEU A 136 -18.83 8.13 -16.95
N GLY A 137 -19.99 7.88 -16.34
CA GLY A 137 -20.45 8.64 -15.18
C GLY A 137 -20.02 8.02 -13.86
N GLU A 138 -20.21 6.70 -13.74
CA GLU A 138 -19.97 5.91 -12.53
C GLU A 138 -19.60 4.48 -12.89
N ILE A 139 -18.77 3.84 -12.05
CA ILE A 139 -18.63 2.38 -11.97
C ILE A 139 -19.69 1.90 -10.96
N ARG A 140 -20.52 0.94 -11.34
CA ARG A 140 -21.54 0.35 -10.44
C ARG A 140 -21.00 -0.94 -9.85
N LEU A 141 -21.06 -1.06 -8.53
CA LEU A 141 -20.62 -2.25 -7.82
C LEU A 141 -21.79 -3.22 -7.67
N ASP A 142 -21.51 -4.50 -7.86
CA ASP A 142 -22.46 -5.57 -7.55
C ASP A 142 -22.67 -5.70 -6.03
N ARG A 143 -23.82 -6.26 -5.65
CA ARG A 143 -24.26 -6.32 -4.25
C ARG A 143 -23.32 -7.14 -3.37
N GLU A 144 -22.70 -8.15 -3.96
CA GLU A 144 -21.72 -9.05 -3.38
C GLU A 144 -20.53 -8.26 -2.82
N HIS A 145 -20.13 -7.20 -3.51
CA HIS A 145 -19.01 -6.33 -3.12
C HIS A 145 -19.25 -5.54 -1.82
N SER A 146 -20.46 -5.62 -1.25
CA SER A 146 -20.77 -4.97 0.02
C SER A 146 -19.97 -5.57 1.19
N VAL A 147 -19.52 -6.83 1.07
CA VAL A 147 -18.66 -7.48 2.07
C VAL A 147 -17.35 -6.71 2.21
N GLU A 148 -16.67 -6.43 1.10
CA GLU A 148 -15.39 -5.73 1.03
C GLU A 148 -15.51 -4.32 1.62
N VAL A 149 -16.56 -3.58 1.27
CA VAL A 149 -16.79 -2.23 1.80
C VAL A 149 -17.01 -2.25 3.31
N VAL A 150 -17.80 -3.20 3.82
CA VAL A 150 -18.08 -3.33 5.26
C VAL A 150 -16.81 -3.74 6.03
N PHE A 151 -16.04 -4.70 5.52
CA PHE A 151 -14.80 -5.14 6.16
C PHE A 151 -13.69 -4.10 6.09
N LEU A 152 -13.66 -3.26 5.04
CA LEU A 152 -12.79 -2.09 5.01
C LEU A 152 -13.15 -1.12 6.15
N LEU A 153 -14.44 -0.81 6.36
CA LEU A 153 -14.89 0.03 7.48
C LEU A 153 -14.53 -0.57 8.85
N ILE A 154 -14.71 -1.88 9.04
CA ILE A 154 -14.33 -2.59 10.27
C ILE A 154 -12.82 -2.48 10.52
N SER A 155 -12.01 -2.68 9.48
CA SER A 155 -10.55 -2.61 9.56
C SER A 155 -10.09 -1.20 9.94
N ILE A 156 -10.66 -0.16 9.31
CA ILE A 156 -10.39 1.25 9.63
C ILE A 156 -10.81 1.56 11.07
N ALA A 157 -11.97 1.08 11.52
CA ALA A 157 -12.46 1.31 12.87
C ALA A 157 -11.51 0.70 13.92
N TYR A 158 -11.01 -0.52 13.68
CA TYR A 158 -10.01 -1.13 14.56
C TYR A 158 -8.69 -0.34 14.54
N PHE A 159 -8.24 0.11 13.37
CA PHE A 159 -7.01 0.89 13.30
C PHE A 159 -7.11 2.26 13.95
N PHE A 160 -8.32 2.84 14.04
CA PHE A 160 -8.56 4.01 14.86
C PHE A 160 -8.25 3.76 16.33
N ILE A 161 -8.53 2.56 16.84
CA ILE A 161 -8.16 2.14 18.21
C ILE A 161 -6.64 2.05 18.34
N VAL A 162 -5.95 1.47 17.35
CA VAL A 162 -4.48 1.41 17.29
C VAL A 162 -3.86 2.81 17.32
N TYR A 163 -4.43 3.75 16.54
CA TYR A 163 -4.04 5.16 16.54
C TYR A 163 -4.23 5.81 17.92
N LEU A 164 -5.42 5.67 18.53
CA LEU A 164 -5.71 6.24 19.85
C LEU A 164 -4.80 5.69 20.95
N LYS A 165 -4.41 4.41 20.85
CA LYS A 165 -3.44 3.78 21.75
C LYS A 165 -2.02 4.32 21.55
N GLY A 166 -1.68 4.78 20.35
CA GLY A 166 -0.32 5.19 19.99
C GLY A 166 0.68 4.03 19.94
N THR A 167 0.19 2.78 19.87
CA THR A 167 1.02 1.57 19.92
C THR A 167 0.43 0.43 19.11
N LEU A 168 1.30 -0.43 18.58
CA LEU A 168 0.94 -1.69 17.93
C LEU A 168 1.67 -2.86 18.59
N ASN A 169 0.93 -3.86 19.08
CA ASN A 169 1.48 -5.02 19.77
C ASN A 169 0.88 -6.34 19.27
N TRP A 170 1.31 -7.47 19.85
CA TRP A 170 0.88 -8.81 19.43
C TRP A 170 -0.64 -9.05 19.60
N VAL A 171 -1.31 -8.34 20.52
CA VAL A 171 -2.77 -8.42 20.68
C VAL A 171 -3.44 -7.77 19.47
N ASP A 172 -2.89 -6.65 18.99
CA ASP A 172 -3.35 -6.02 17.75
C ASP A 172 -3.13 -6.95 16.55
N SER A 173 -1.99 -7.63 16.48
CA SER A 173 -1.75 -8.67 15.47
C SER A 173 -2.84 -9.74 15.47
N ALA A 174 -3.16 -10.31 16.65
CA ALA A 174 -4.18 -11.33 16.77
C ALA A 174 -5.56 -10.84 16.35
N LEU A 175 -5.95 -9.63 16.76
CA LEU A 175 -7.25 -9.04 16.44
C LEU A 175 -7.38 -8.68 14.96
N LEU A 176 -6.34 -8.10 14.35
CA LEU A 176 -6.30 -7.84 12.91
C LEU A 176 -6.36 -9.13 12.10
N THR A 177 -5.65 -10.19 12.51
CA THR A 177 -5.76 -11.51 11.89
C THR A 177 -7.16 -12.08 11.99
N VAL A 178 -7.82 -11.96 13.16
CA VAL A 178 -9.22 -12.40 13.32
C VAL A 178 -10.15 -11.63 12.38
N ILE A 179 -10.02 -10.30 12.27
CA ILE A 179 -10.81 -9.49 11.32
C ILE A 179 -10.65 -10.02 9.89
N TYR A 180 -9.42 -10.32 9.47
CA TYR A 180 -9.16 -10.85 8.13
C TYR A 180 -9.70 -12.26 7.92
N LEU A 181 -9.54 -13.17 8.89
CA LEU A 181 -10.08 -14.52 8.79
C LEU A 181 -11.62 -14.52 8.73
N VAL A 182 -12.25 -13.62 9.48
CA VAL A 182 -13.69 -13.40 9.43
C VAL A 182 -14.09 -12.83 8.05
N TYR A 183 -13.35 -11.87 7.52
CA TYR A 183 -13.54 -11.37 6.15
C TYR A 183 -13.51 -12.50 5.12
N LEU A 184 -12.45 -13.32 5.13
CA LEU A 184 -12.30 -14.47 4.22
C LEU A 184 -13.43 -15.48 4.38
N PHE A 185 -13.90 -15.70 5.60
CA PHE A 185 -15.04 -16.57 5.87
C PHE A 185 -16.31 -16.09 5.17
N PHE A 186 -16.61 -14.79 5.20
CA PHE A 186 -17.76 -14.23 4.47
C PHE A 186 -17.54 -14.22 2.96
N LEU A 187 -16.33 -13.91 2.51
CA LEU A 187 -16.00 -13.85 1.09
C LEU A 187 -16.11 -15.22 0.41
N ASN A 188 -15.73 -16.30 1.09
CA ASN A 188 -15.87 -17.69 0.63
C ASN A 188 -17.34 -18.09 0.37
N LYS A 189 -18.29 -17.37 0.97
CA LYS A 189 -19.73 -17.67 0.89
C LYS A 189 -20.46 -16.95 -0.23
N ILE A 190 -19.80 -16.00 -0.90
CA ILE A 190 -20.36 -15.32 -2.05
C ILE A 190 -20.39 -16.32 -3.23
N PRO A 191 -21.53 -16.47 -3.93
CA PRO A 191 -21.59 -17.31 -5.11
C PRO A 191 -20.55 -16.85 -6.13
N PRO A 192 -19.89 -17.77 -6.84
CA PRO A 192 -18.99 -17.37 -7.90
C PRO A 192 -19.73 -16.52 -8.94
N GLN A 193 -19.25 -15.29 -9.11
CA GLN A 193 -19.57 -14.49 -10.29
C GLN A 193 -19.06 -15.24 -11.53
N GLU A 194 -19.66 -14.97 -12.72
CA GLU A 194 -19.33 -15.64 -13.98
C GLU A 194 -17.82 -15.95 -14.05
N GLU A 195 -17.48 -17.25 -13.99
CA GLU A 195 -16.11 -17.73 -13.82
C GLU A 195 -15.15 -16.93 -14.70
N GLU A 196 -14.06 -16.39 -14.12
CA GLU A 196 -12.97 -15.85 -14.93
C GLU A 196 -12.63 -16.89 -16.00
N LYS A 197 -12.96 -16.58 -17.26
CA LYS A 197 -12.72 -17.55 -18.32
C LYS A 197 -11.22 -17.66 -18.47
N MET A 198 -10.69 -18.85 -18.73
CA MET A 198 -9.27 -19.01 -19.05
C MET A 198 -8.82 -18.09 -20.21
N GLU A 199 -9.77 -17.66 -21.05
CA GLU A 199 -9.58 -16.69 -22.13
C GLU A 199 -9.27 -15.27 -21.64
N ASP A 200 -9.62 -14.94 -20.40
CA ASP A 200 -9.42 -13.62 -19.81
C ASP A 200 -8.06 -13.45 -19.14
N LEU A 201 -7.40 -14.56 -18.80
CA LEU A 201 -6.07 -14.60 -18.18
C LEU A 201 -4.97 -14.06 -19.09
N ASP A 202 -3.88 -13.64 -18.47
CA ASP A 202 -2.68 -13.28 -19.21
C ASP A 202 -2.06 -14.47 -19.95
N ARG A 203 -1.17 -14.16 -20.91
CA ARG A 203 -0.60 -15.16 -21.84
C ARG A 203 0.08 -16.32 -21.10
N ILE A 204 0.80 -16.02 -20.02
CA ILE A 204 1.60 -17.01 -19.28
C ILE A 204 0.71 -17.93 -18.44
N PRO A 205 -0.17 -17.44 -17.55
CA PRO A 205 -1.11 -18.30 -16.82
C PRO A 205 -1.97 -19.17 -17.75
N ARG A 206 -2.45 -18.60 -18.86
CA ARG A 206 -3.21 -19.34 -19.88
C ARG A 206 -2.38 -20.46 -20.51
N TYR A 207 -1.10 -20.20 -20.83
CA TYR A 207 -0.20 -21.22 -21.36
C TYR A 207 0.05 -22.35 -20.35
N VAL A 208 0.29 -21.99 -19.08
CA VAL A 208 0.49 -22.95 -17.97
C VAL A 208 -0.71 -23.86 -17.82
N LEU A 209 -1.94 -23.31 -17.77
CA LEU A 209 -3.16 -24.08 -17.59
C LEU A 209 -3.48 -25.04 -18.74
N ARG A 210 -3.00 -24.75 -19.97
CA ARG A 210 -3.17 -25.63 -21.14
C ARG A 210 -2.24 -26.85 -21.13
N GLN A 211 -1.27 -26.91 -20.21
CA GLN A 211 -0.35 -28.05 -20.13
C GLN A 211 -0.98 -29.25 -19.43
N ARG A 212 -0.39 -30.44 -19.64
CA ARG A 212 -0.79 -31.68 -18.94
C ARG A 212 -0.62 -31.50 -17.43
N ARG A 213 -1.50 -32.14 -16.62
CA ARG A 213 -1.59 -31.96 -15.16
C ARG A 213 -0.25 -31.93 -14.43
N MET A 214 0.67 -32.86 -14.72
CA MET A 214 1.98 -32.91 -14.08
C MET A 214 2.86 -31.71 -14.46
N VAL A 215 2.92 -31.36 -15.75
CA VAL A 215 3.70 -30.23 -16.26
C VAL A 215 3.12 -28.92 -15.73
N ARG A 216 1.80 -28.74 -15.78
CA ARG A 216 1.10 -27.56 -15.23
C ARG A 216 1.45 -27.35 -13.76
N ASN A 217 1.29 -28.39 -12.93
CA ASN A 217 1.56 -28.28 -11.50
C ASN A 217 3.05 -28.03 -11.21
N ALA A 218 3.96 -28.64 -11.97
CA ALA A 218 5.40 -28.37 -11.87
C ALA A 218 5.75 -26.94 -12.29
N MET A 219 5.11 -26.40 -13.33
CA MET A 219 5.29 -25.01 -13.74
C MET A 219 4.79 -24.03 -12.68
N ILE A 220 3.59 -24.24 -12.12
CA ILE A 220 3.06 -23.41 -11.03
C ILE A 220 4.00 -23.45 -9.83
N GLY A 221 4.44 -24.66 -9.41
CA GLY A 221 5.40 -24.81 -8.32
C GLY A 221 6.75 -24.15 -8.62
N GLY A 222 7.25 -24.27 -9.85
CA GLY A 222 8.49 -23.63 -10.30
C GLY A 222 8.41 -22.11 -10.34
N LEU A 223 7.26 -21.55 -10.74
CA LEU A 223 7.02 -20.09 -10.70
C LEU A 223 6.97 -19.58 -9.26
N PHE A 224 6.26 -20.26 -8.35
CA PHE A 224 6.26 -19.89 -6.92
C PHE A 224 7.64 -20.03 -6.29
N ALA A 225 8.34 -21.14 -6.50
CA ALA A 225 9.67 -21.36 -5.94
C ALA A 225 10.69 -20.38 -6.52
N GLY A 226 10.70 -20.17 -7.83
CA GLY A 226 11.59 -19.21 -8.50
C GLY A 226 11.31 -17.78 -8.06
N GLY A 227 10.05 -17.35 -8.10
CA GLY A 227 9.64 -16.02 -7.64
C GLY A 227 9.97 -15.80 -6.15
N GLY A 228 9.62 -16.77 -5.29
CA GLY A 228 9.90 -16.71 -3.85
C GLY A 228 11.39 -16.69 -3.52
N LEU A 229 12.22 -17.49 -4.20
CA LEU A 229 13.68 -17.47 -4.03
C LEU A 229 14.27 -16.13 -4.45
N ILE A 230 13.87 -15.59 -5.60
CA ILE A 230 14.31 -14.25 -6.05
C ILE A 230 13.91 -13.22 -5.00
N LEU A 231 12.67 -13.25 -4.51
CA LEU A 231 12.18 -12.31 -3.49
C LEU A 231 13.00 -12.39 -2.21
N TYR A 232 13.22 -13.60 -1.70
CA TYR A 232 13.95 -13.85 -0.46
C TYR A 232 15.36 -13.25 -0.50
N PHE A 233 16.10 -13.44 -1.60
CA PHE A 233 17.46 -12.90 -1.74
C PHE A 233 17.50 -11.42 -2.12
N THR A 234 16.39 -10.85 -2.63
CA THR A 234 16.38 -9.48 -3.16
C THR A 234 15.73 -8.48 -2.20
N ALA A 235 14.79 -8.87 -1.34
CA ALA A 235 13.99 -7.94 -0.53
C ALA A 235 14.86 -7.01 0.35
N HIS A 236 15.89 -7.54 1.01
CA HIS A 236 16.82 -6.74 1.82
C HIS A 236 17.71 -5.82 0.98
N PRO A 237 18.45 -6.31 -0.03
CA PRO A 237 19.20 -5.43 -0.94
C PRO A 237 18.34 -4.37 -1.66
N PHE A 238 17.08 -4.70 -1.96
CA PHE A 238 16.12 -3.77 -2.53
C PHE A 238 15.85 -2.60 -1.57
N LEU A 239 15.53 -2.89 -0.30
CA LEU A 239 15.32 -1.86 0.71
C LEU A 239 16.57 -0.99 0.91
N GLU A 240 17.76 -1.59 1.03
CA GLU A 240 19.02 -0.86 1.14
C GLU A 240 19.26 0.05 -0.07
N SER A 241 18.97 -0.43 -1.28
CA SER A 241 19.12 0.38 -2.50
C SER A 241 18.19 1.60 -2.51
N LEU A 242 16.95 1.46 -2.03
CA LEU A 242 16.01 2.58 -1.89
C LEU A 242 16.53 3.61 -0.89
N GLN A 243 17.00 3.16 0.27
CA GLN A 243 17.56 4.05 1.29
C GLN A 243 18.80 4.79 0.76
N ALA A 244 19.72 4.08 0.10
CA ALA A 244 20.94 4.65 -0.46
C ALA A 244 20.64 5.69 -1.57
N ILE A 245 19.67 5.41 -2.45
CA ILE A 245 19.22 6.38 -3.46
C ILE A 245 18.61 7.62 -2.80
N ALA A 246 17.73 7.45 -1.81
CA ALA A 246 17.08 8.57 -1.12
C ALA A 246 18.12 9.49 -0.44
N VAL A 247 19.07 8.90 0.29
CA VAL A 247 20.17 9.63 0.92
C VAL A 247 21.01 10.35 -0.13
N GLY A 248 21.33 9.66 -1.25
CA GLY A 248 22.09 10.23 -2.35
C GLY A 248 21.40 11.42 -3.04
N LEU A 249 20.07 11.37 -3.15
CA LEU A 249 19.25 12.46 -3.66
C LEU A 249 18.99 13.57 -2.63
N GLY A 250 19.33 13.37 -1.36
CA GLY A 250 19.01 14.29 -0.27
C GLY A 250 17.51 14.36 0.04
N ILE A 251 16.77 13.27 -0.22
CA ILE A 251 15.35 13.12 0.07
C ILE A 251 15.20 12.23 1.32
N SER A 252 14.14 12.45 2.10
CA SER A 252 13.81 11.61 3.25
C SER A 252 13.66 10.13 2.85
N THR A 253 14.42 9.23 3.47
CA THR A 253 14.27 7.77 3.28
C THR A 253 12.87 7.30 3.65
N PHE A 254 12.24 7.91 4.68
CA PHE A 254 10.85 7.66 5.04
C PHE A 254 9.91 7.91 3.85
N VAL A 255 9.96 9.10 3.28
CA VAL A 255 9.10 9.50 2.14
C VAL A 255 9.40 8.65 0.92
N PHE A 256 10.68 8.34 0.67
CA PHE A 256 11.07 7.55 -0.48
C PHE A 256 10.56 6.11 -0.38
N ILE A 257 10.73 5.46 0.78
CA ILE A 257 10.18 4.11 1.03
C ILE A 257 8.66 4.14 0.93
N GLN A 258 8.01 5.10 1.59
CA GLN A 258 6.55 5.26 1.62
C GLN A 258 5.92 5.27 0.22
N TRP A 259 6.59 5.82 -0.79
CA TRP A 259 5.99 5.90 -2.13
C TRP A 259 6.59 4.93 -3.13
N VAL A 260 7.90 4.70 -3.10
CA VAL A 260 8.59 3.93 -4.13
C VAL A 260 8.51 2.44 -3.86
N ALA A 261 8.62 1.99 -2.60
CA ALA A 261 8.57 0.56 -2.29
C ALA A 261 7.20 -0.04 -2.68
N PRO A 262 6.05 0.45 -2.18
CA PRO A 262 4.74 -0.09 -2.54
C PRO A 262 4.39 0.03 -4.02
N PHE A 263 4.90 1.07 -4.69
CA PHE A 263 4.67 1.22 -6.11
C PHE A 263 5.28 0.07 -6.91
N LEU A 264 6.51 -0.35 -6.55
CA LEU A 264 7.26 -1.40 -7.23
C LEU A 264 6.84 -2.80 -6.80
N SER A 265 6.71 -3.05 -5.49
CA SER A 265 6.39 -4.37 -4.92
C SER A 265 5.00 -4.87 -5.39
N GLU A 266 4.02 -3.98 -5.50
CA GLU A 266 2.66 -4.29 -5.93
C GLU A 266 2.43 -3.97 -7.41
N PHE A 267 3.48 -3.71 -8.19
CA PHE A 267 3.33 -3.33 -9.60
C PHE A 267 2.50 -4.35 -10.42
N PRO A 268 2.67 -5.68 -10.28
CA PRO A 268 1.86 -6.65 -11.03
C PRO A 268 0.37 -6.55 -10.74
N GLU A 269 -0.01 -6.33 -9.47
CA GLU A 269 -1.41 -6.16 -9.06
C GLU A 269 -2.02 -4.92 -9.73
N LYS A 270 -1.28 -3.81 -9.78
CA LYS A 270 -1.71 -2.59 -10.46
C LYS A 270 -1.93 -2.85 -11.96
N VAL A 271 -1.01 -3.57 -12.61
CA VAL A 271 -1.11 -3.90 -14.03
C VAL A 271 -2.32 -4.79 -14.34
N SER A 272 -2.56 -5.85 -13.54
CA SER A 272 -3.71 -6.73 -13.73
C SER A 272 -5.04 -5.98 -13.52
N ALA A 273 -5.13 -5.15 -12.48
CA ALA A 273 -6.31 -4.33 -12.22
C ALA A 273 -6.60 -3.34 -13.37
N PHE A 274 -5.58 -2.69 -13.94
CA PHE A 274 -5.77 -1.81 -15.10
C PHE A 274 -6.13 -2.58 -16.38
N ASN A 275 -5.59 -3.79 -16.54
CA ASN A 275 -5.94 -4.71 -17.63
C ASN A 275 -7.43 -5.12 -17.55
N TRP A 276 -7.97 -5.33 -16.35
CA TRP A 276 -9.41 -5.53 -16.16
C TRP A 276 -10.20 -4.25 -16.37
N ALA A 277 -9.78 -3.12 -15.81
CA ALA A 277 -10.48 -1.84 -15.94
C ALA A 277 -10.69 -1.41 -17.41
N ARG A 278 -9.73 -1.69 -18.30
CA ARG A 278 -9.83 -1.32 -19.74
C ARG A 278 -10.98 -2.02 -20.47
N ARG A 279 -11.49 -3.13 -19.94
CA ARG A 279 -12.63 -3.84 -20.53
C ARG A 279 -13.96 -3.17 -20.19
N VAL A 280 -13.97 -2.23 -19.24
CA VAL A 280 -15.13 -1.51 -18.69
C VAL A 280 -16.08 -2.41 -17.90
N THR A 281 -16.52 -3.54 -18.47
CA THR A 281 -17.43 -4.48 -17.81
C THR A 281 -16.84 -5.07 -16.53
N THR A 282 -15.52 -5.30 -16.49
CA THR A 282 -14.79 -5.83 -15.33
C THR A 282 -14.16 -4.72 -14.46
N ALA A 283 -14.53 -3.44 -14.66
CA ALA A 283 -14.06 -2.35 -13.82
C ALA A 283 -14.52 -2.44 -12.33
N PRO A 284 -15.74 -2.91 -12.01
CA PRO A 284 -16.14 -3.16 -10.63
C PRO A 284 -15.24 -4.19 -9.95
N ILE A 285 -14.96 -5.30 -10.62
CA ILE A 285 -14.06 -6.37 -10.14
C ILE A 285 -12.65 -5.83 -9.90
N ALA A 286 -12.11 -5.04 -10.83
CA ALA A 286 -10.79 -4.42 -10.68
C ALA A 286 -10.72 -3.52 -9.43
N LEU A 287 -11.76 -2.70 -9.21
CA LEU A 287 -11.83 -1.81 -8.08
C LEU A 287 -11.95 -2.59 -6.76
N MET A 288 -12.78 -3.63 -6.72
CA MET A 288 -13.01 -4.43 -5.52
C MET A 288 -11.84 -5.37 -5.20
N ASN A 289 -11.09 -5.82 -6.20
CA ASN A 289 -9.82 -6.51 -5.96
C ASN A 289 -8.82 -5.60 -5.22
N MET A 290 -8.70 -4.32 -5.63
CA MET A 290 -7.87 -3.35 -4.89
C MET A 290 -8.44 -3.02 -3.50
N VAL A 291 -9.77 -3.02 -3.31
CA VAL A 291 -10.36 -2.87 -1.96
C VAL A 291 -10.00 -4.08 -1.09
N SER A 292 -10.09 -5.30 -1.61
CA SER A 292 -9.67 -6.53 -0.94
C SER A 292 -8.19 -6.48 -0.55
N SER A 293 -7.32 -5.98 -1.44
CA SER A 293 -5.91 -5.73 -1.15
C SER A 293 -5.71 -4.71 -0.02
N ASN A 294 -6.48 -3.61 -0.02
CA ASN A 294 -6.48 -2.66 1.11
C ASN A 294 -6.89 -3.31 2.44
N ILE A 295 -7.90 -4.18 2.45
CA ILE A 295 -8.31 -4.90 3.67
C ILE A 295 -7.16 -5.78 4.15
N ASN A 296 -6.53 -6.53 3.24
CA ASN A 296 -5.37 -7.37 3.55
C ASN A 296 -4.19 -6.55 4.12
N GLN A 297 -3.95 -5.35 3.58
CA GLN A 297 -2.90 -4.44 4.07
C GLN A 297 -3.23 -3.83 5.43
N TRP A 298 -4.46 -3.37 5.64
CA TRP A 298 -4.91 -2.87 6.95
C TRP A 298 -4.86 -3.95 8.05
N THR A 299 -4.96 -5.21 7.67
CA THR A 299 -5.06 -6.34 8.60
C THR A 299 -3.78 -7.17 8.62
N MET A 300 -3.59 -8.10 7.70
CA MET A 300 -2.52 -9.09 7.73
C MET A 300 -1.13 -8.48 7.57
N LEU A 301 -0.97 -7.47 6.71
CA LEU A 301 0.34 -6.80 6.53
C LEU A 301 0.77 -6.14 7.84
N VAL A 302 -0.11 -5.37 8.47
CA VAL A 302 0.18 -4.74 9.76
C VAL A 302 0.25 -5.76 10.90
N ALA A 303 -0.56 -6.81 10.90
CA ALA A 303 -0.52 -7.86 11.92
C ALA A 303 0.83 -8.59 11.97
N MET A 304 1.53 -8.68 10.84
CA MET A 304 2.86 -9.26 10.76
C MET A 304 3.93 -8.40 11.46
N LEU A 305 3.77 -7.08 11.51
CA LEU A 305 4.80 -6.15 12.00
C LEU A 305 5.29 -6.48 13.42
N PRO A 306 4.43 -6.57 14.46
CA PRO A 306 4.89 -6.90 15.80
C PRO A 306 5.56 -8.28 15.90
N ILE A 307 5.17 -9.22 15.04
CA ILE A 307 5.72 -10.58 15.04
C ILE A 307 7.14 -10.56 14.48
N ALA A 308 7.34 -10.00 13.28
CA ALA A 308 8.66 -9.90 12.66
C ALA A 308 9.62 -9.05 13.50
N TYR A 309 9.12 -7.93 14.04
CA TYR A 309 9.86 -7.06 14.96
C TYR A 309 10.30 -7.79 16.24
N ALA A 310 9.40 -8.52 16.91
CA ALA A 310 9.72 -9.27 18.12
C ALA A 310 10.72 -10.41 17.87
N LEU A 311 10.61 -11.11 16.73
CA LEU A 311 11.52 -12.19 16.36
C LEU A 311 12.96 -11.68 16.17
N SER A 312 13.15 -10.54 15.51
CA SER A 312 14.50 -9.98 15.29
C SER A 312 15.07 -9.32 16.56
N LEU A 313 14.19 -8.70 17.36
CA LEU A 313 14.53 -8.12 18.66
C LEU A 313 14.91 -9.20 19.69
N GLY A 314 14.31 -10.39 19.62
CA GLY A 314 14.58 -11.54 20.49
C GLY A 314 13.64 -11.66 21.70
N TYR A 315 12.67 -10.77 21.85
CA TYR A 315 11.63 -10.82 22.88
C TYR A 315 10.39 -10.04 22.41
N TRP A 316 9.24 -10.33 23.01
CA TRP A 316 8.00 -9.60 22.73
C TRP A 316 8.09 -8.15 23.22
N SER A 317 7.89 -7.22 22.30
CA SER A 317 7.90 -5.78 22.57
C SER A 317 6.72 -5.11 21.86
N THR A 318 6.45 -3.88 22.26
CA THR A 318 5.41 -3.03 21.66
C THR A 318 6.06 -2.02 20.73
N ILE A 319 5.53 -1.89 19.52
CA ILE A 319 5.90 -0.80 18.61
C ILE A 319 5.18 0.45 19.09
N VAL A 320 5.95 1.47 19.46
CA VAL A 320 5.43 2.77 19.93
C VAL A 320 5.50 3.75 18.78
N PHE A 321 4.41 4.46 18.52
CA PHE A 321 4.35 5.45 17.45
C PHE A 321 4.72 6.84 17.97
N ASP A 322 5.71 7.46 17.35
CA ASP A 322 6.01 8.87 17.56
C ASP A 322 4.92 9.78 16.93
N HIS A 323 5.04 11.09 17.16
CA HIS A 323 4.08 12.06 16.62
C HIS A 323 4.01 12.06 15.09
N HIS A 324 5.13 11.90 14.40
CA HIS A 324 5.15 11.88 12.94
C HIS A 324 4.44 10.63 12.40
N GLN A 325 4.72 9.47 12.98
CA GLN A 325 4.05 8.20 12.66
C GLN A 325 2.54 8.28 12.92
N GLN A 326 2.13 8.87 14.04
CA GLN A 326 0.72 9.06 14.38
C GLN A 326 -0.01 9.95 13.35
N VAL A 327 0.65 10.98 12.83
CA VAL A 327 0.09 11.85 11.78
C VAL A 327 -0.08 11.09 10.47
N GLU A 328 0.91 10.29 10.07
CA GLU A 328 0.79 9.44 8.88
C GLU A 328 -0.35 8.43 9.01
N ILE A 329 -0.45 7.76 10.16
CA ILE A 329 -1.54 6.82 10.44
C ILE A 329 -2.90 7.51 10.40
N LEU A 330 -3.06 8.66 11.09
CA LEU A 330 -4.32 9.39 11.12
C LEU A 330 -4.76 9.85 9.73
N MET A 331 -3.81 10.27 8.90
CA MET A 331 -4.07 10.66 7.53
C MET A 331 -4.51 9.48 6.67
N THR A 332 -3.86 8.33 6.82
CA THR A 332 -4.25 7.08 6.14
C THR A 332 -5.65 6.63 6.57
N ILE A 333 -5.96 6.68 7.86
CA ILE A 333 -7.32 6.45 8.37
C ILE A 333 -8.32 7.39 7.70
N GLY A 334 -8.03 8.71 7.67
CA GLY A 334 -8.92 9.70 7.08
C GLY A 334 -9.18 9.44 5.60
N GLN A 335 -8.13 9.14 4.83
CA GLN A 335 -8.24 8.82 3.41
C GLN A 335 -9.03 7.52 3.17
N SER A 336 -8.71 6.45 3.91
CA SER A 336 -9.40 5.17 3.79
C SER A 336 -10.87 5.29 4.22
N LEU A 337 -11.18 6.06 5.27
CA LEU A 337 -12.55 6.32 5.69
C LEU A 337 -13.34 7.07 4.62
N LEU A 338 -12.75 8.13 4.05
CA LEU A 338 -13.38 8.85 2.93
C LEU A 338 -13.63 7.89 1.74
N GLY A 339 -12.62 7.11 1.35
CA GLY A 339 -12.74 6.13 0.27
C GLY A 339 -13.85 5.10 0.52
N ALA A 340 -13.89 4.51 1.72
CA ALA A 340 -14.92 3.54 2.10
C ALA A 340 -16.33 4.14 2.09
N LEU A 341 -16.49 5.38 2.56
CA LEU A 341 -17.78 6.09 2.56
C LEU A 341 -18.26 6.43 1.15
N LEU A 342 -17.35 6.77 0.23
CA LEU A 342 -17.69 7.02 -1.17
C LEU A 342 -18.18 5.73 -1.85
N LEU A 343 -17.56 4.58 -1.55
CA LEU A 343 -17.99 3.27 -2.06
C LEU A 343 -19.26 2.72 -1.41
N ALA A 344 -19.67 3.25 -0.25
CA ALA A 344 -20.75 2.68 0.56
C ALA A 344 -22.14 2.80 -0.08
N ASN A 345 -22.30 3.61 -1.13
CA ASN A 345 -23.50 3.67 -1.97
C ASN A 345 -23.46 2.68 -3.17
N MET A 346 -22.47 1.78 -3.20
CA MET A 346 -22.23 0.79 -4.26
C MET A 346 -21.99 1.40 -5.65
N ARG A 347 -21.49 2.64 -5.70
CA ARG A 347 -21.16 3.36 -6.94
C ARG A 347 -19.85 4.10 -6.75
N PHE A 348 -19.09 4.25 -7.83
CA PHE A 348 -17.86 5.03 -7.83
C PHE A 348 -17.84 6.00 -9.02
N GLY A 349 -18.14 7.26 -8.75
CA GLY A 349 -18.27 8.33 -9.73
C GLY A 349 -16.96 9.05 -10.08
N TRP A 350 -16.95 9.76 -11.20
CA TRP A 350 -15.77 10.53 -11.63
C TRP A 350 -15.30 11.58 -10.62
N TRP A 351 -16.24 12.23 -9.91
CA TRP A 351 -15.90 13.28 -8.95
C TRP A 351 -15.30 12.70 -7.66
N GLU A 352 -15.70 11.47 -7.31
CA GLU A 352 -15.17 10.72 -6.17
C GLU A 352 -13.73 10.29 -6.44
N ALA A 353 -13.49 9.74 -7.64
CA ALA A 353 -12.14 9.46 -8.13
C ALA A 353 -11.27 10.73 -8.19
N GLY A 354 -11.81 11.83 -8.72
CA GLY A 354 -11.12 13.12 -8.78
C GLY A 354 -10.79 13.70 -7.41
N LEU A 355 -11.71 13.60 -6.44
CA LEU A 355 -11.52 14.06 -5.07
C LEU A 355 -10.41 13.27 -4.36
N LEU A 356 -10.47 11.94 -4.40
CA LEU A 356 -9.44 11.08 -3.80
C LEU A 356 -8.07 11.34 -4.40
N PHE A 357 -8.00 11.44 -5.74
CA PHE A 357 -6.75 11.75 -6.44
C PHE A 357 -6.21 13.13 -6.09
N LEU A 358 -7.05 14.16 -6.06
CA LEU A 358 -6.62 15.53 -5.79
C LEU A 358 -6.05 15.66 -4.37
N LEU A 359 -6.74 15.14 -3.37
CA LEU A 359 -6.25 15.18 -1.99
C LEU A 359 -4.94 14.40 -1.85
N TRP A 360 -4.85 13.23 -2.47
CA TRP A 360 -3.64 12.40 -2.45
C TRP A 360 -2.47 13.04 -3.19
N VAL A 361 -2.64 13.61 -4.39
CA VAL A 361 -1.52 14.18 -5.15
C VAL A 361 -0.96 15.42 -4.46
N VAL A 362 -1.82 16.24 -3.84
CA VAL A 362 -1.36 17.39 -3.03
C VAL A 362 -0.55 16.88 -1.85
N GLN A 363 -1.03 15.85 -1.16
CA GLN A 363 -0.32 15.21 -0.03
C GLN A 363 1.02 14.59 -0.44
N PHE A 364 1.06 13.89 -1.57
CA PHE A 364 2.26 13.30 -2.15
C PHE A 364 3.31 14.36 -2.46
N VAL A 365 2.91 15.45 -3.13
CA VAL A 365 3.80 16.58 -3.45
C VAL A 365 4.34 17.24 -2.18
N LEU A 366 3.48 17.48 -1.18
CA LEU A 366 3.90 18.04 0.11
C LEU A 366 4.93 17.14 0.81
N SER A 367 4.72 15.82 0.80
CA SER A 367 5.65 14.86 1.41
C SER A 367 7.03 14.90 0.77
N GLY A 368 7.11 15.19 -0.53
CA GLY A 368 8.39 15.36 -1.24
C GLY A 368 9.27 16.49 -0.68
N PHE A 369 8.66 17.49 -0.03
CA PHE A 369 9.37 18.62 0.60
C PHE A 369 9.58 18.45 2.11
N GLU A 370 9.17 17.32 2.68
CA GLU A 370 9.28 17.08 4.11
C GLU A 370 10.73 16.97 4.56
N ARG A 371 11.02 17.57 5.72
CA ARG A 371 12.34 17.53 6.32
C ARG A 371 12.74 16.09 6.66
N PRO A 372 13.94 15.63 6.30
CA PRO A 372 14.40 14.30 6.68
C PRO A 372 14.50 14.15 8.19
N LEU A 373 14.04 13.01 8.71
CA LEU A 373 14.20 12.66 10.13
C LEU A 373 15.67 12.32 10.47
N TYR A 374 16.42 11.83 9.49
CA TYR A 374 17.80 11.40 9.64
C TYR A 374 18.64 11.75 8.39
N PRO A 375 19.89 12.24 8.55
CA PRO A 375 20.52 12.65 9.81
C PRO A 375 19.91 13.95 10.36
N GLU A 376 19.93 14.11 11.68
CA GLU A 376 19.34 15.27 12.35
C GLU A 376 19.95 16.59 11.83
N GLY A 377 19.10 17.61 11.63
CA GLY A 377 19.54 18.89 11.10
C GLY A 377 19.65 18.95 9.56
N ALA A 378 19.47 17.83 8.85
CA ALA A 378 19.45 17.85 7.38
C ALA A 378 18.24 18.63 6.84
N HIS A 379 18.45 19.25 5.68
CA HIS A 379 17.39 19.84 4.86
C HIS A 379 17.10 18.96 3.67
N ASN A 380 15.83 18.93 3.27
CA ASN A 380 15.40 18.25 2.06
C ASN A 380 15.98 18.95 0.81
N SER A 381 16.56 18.19 -0.11
CA SER A 381 17.14 18.75 -1.35
C SER A 381 16.09 19.42 -2.23
N LEU A 382 14.89 18.85 -2.37
CA LEU A 382 13.79 19.45 -3.12
C LEU A 382 13.32 20.75 -2.46
N ALA A 383 13.27 20.79 -1.12
CA ALA A 383 12.94 22.00 -0.39
C ALA A 383 14.02 23.08 -0.58
N LEU A 384 15.31 22.71 -0.60
CA LEU A 384 16.43 23.62 -0.90
C LEU A 384 16.28 24.27 -2.28
N HIS A 385 16.01 23.46 -3.31
CA HIS A 385 15.82 23.98 -4.67
C HIS A 385 14.59 24.89 -4.77
N MET A 386 13.47 24.49 -4.16
CA MET A 386 12.24 25.28 -4.14
C MET A 386 12.45 26.61 -3.40
N ALA A 387 13.13 26.58 -2.26
CA ALA A 387 13.46 27.76 -1.46
C ALA A 387 14.33 28.74 -2.25
N GLY A 388 15.33 28.24 -2.98
CA GLY A 388 16.13 29.05 -3.89
C GLY A 388 15.32 29.65 -5.04
N TRP A 389 14.40 28.89 -5.63
CA TRP A 389 13.56 29.35 -6.75
C TRP A 389 12.57 30.44 -6.33
N VAL A 390 11.98 30.32 -5.14
CA VAL A 390 10.97 31.27 -4.62
C VAL A 390 11.58 32.33 -3.69
N SER A 391 12.91 32.29 -3.48
CA SER A 391 13.66 33.25 -2.62
C SER A 391 13.15 33.30 -1.17
N VAL A 392 12.86 32.14 -0.59
CA VAL A 392 12.40 31.97 0.81
C VAL A 392 13.39 31.10 1.60
N ALA A 393 13.25 31.05 2.91
CA ALA A 393 14.06 30.14 3.74
C ALA A 393 13.58 28.68 3.54
N VAL A 394 14.53 27.74 3.53
CA VAL A 394 14.24 26.29 3.35
C VAL A 394 13.26 25.78 4.41
N GLY A 395 13.44 26.22 5.65
CA GLY A 395 12.53 25.88 6.75
C GLY A 395 11.09 26.32 6.49
N GLN A 396 10.85 27.41 5.74
CA GLN A 396 9.50 27.82 5.38
C GLN A 396 8.85 26.84 4.39
N VAL A 397 9.62 26.29 3.44
CA VAL A 397 9.12 25.27 2.50
C VAL A 397 8.82 23.97 3.26
N GLU A 398 9.72 23.54 4.14
CA GLU A 398 9.55 22.35 4.97
C GLU A 398 8.38 22.50 5.96
N ASP A 399 8.17 23.71 6.52
CA ASP A 399 7.03 24.02 7.38
C ASP A 399 5.71 24.00 6.59
N VAL A 400 5.67 24.59 5.39
CA VAL A 400 4.49 24.52 4.52
C VAL A 400 4.15 23.07 4.19
N ALA A 401 5.15 22.23 3.91
CA ALA A 401 4.96 20.80 3.69
C ALA A 401 4.31 20.11 4.92
N LYS A 402 4.89 20.35 6.10
CA LYS A 402 4.41 19.81 7.38
C LYS A 402 2.98 20.27 7.71
N TYR A 403 2.70 21.57 7.63
CA TYR A 403 1.37 22.11 7.93
C TYR A 403 0.33 21.73 6.87
N GLY A 404 0.74 21.64 5.61
CA GLY A 404 -0.10 21.17 4.52
C GLY A 404 -0.62 19.75 4.76
N LYS A 405 0.20 18.85 5.32
CA LYS A 405 -0.23 17.50 5.74
C LYS A 405 -1.34 17.53 6.78
N TYR A 406 -1.27 18.41 7.79
CA TYR A 406 -2.37 18.58 8.75
C TYR A 406 -3.65 19.09 8.09
N VAL A 407 -3.53 20.05 7.17
CA VAL A 407 -4.67 20.57 6.41
C VAL A 407 -5.32 19.46 5.57
N ILE A 408 -4.53 18.67 4.83
CA ILE A 408 -5.07 17.55 4.05
C ILE A 408 -5.72 16.50 4.94
N THR A 409 -5.11 16.18 6.09
CA THR A 409 -5.69 15.26 7.08
C THR A 409 -7.07 15.76 7.53
N ALA A 410 -7.18 17.04 7.89
CA ALA A 410 -8.46 17.64 8.26
C ALA A 410 -9.47 17.61 7.09
N LEU A 411 -9.03 17.85 5.85
CA LEU A 411 -9.88 17.78 4.68
C LEU A 411 -10.44 16.37 4.43
N TYR A 412 -9.67 15.31 4.66
CA TYR A 412 -10.19 13.95 4.58
C TYR A 412 -11.36 13.73 5.54
N PHE A 413 -11.21 14.12 6.81
CA PHE A 413 -12.28 13.97 7.81
C PHE A 413 -13.46 14.91 7.56
N LEU A 414 -13.21 16.13 7.07
CA LEU A 414 -14.27 17.08 6.71
C LEU A 414 -15.11 16.52 5.56
N TRP A 415 -14.47 15.98 4.51
CA TRP A 415 -15.17 15.32 3.43
C TRP A 415 -15.92 14.08 3.93
N ALA A 416 -15.31 13.24 4.76
CA ALA A 416 -15.98 12.08 5.35
C ALA A 416 -17.25 12.48 6.11
N ALA A 417 -17.18 13.54 6.94
CA ALA A 417 -18.34 14.07 7.65
C ALA A 417 -19.42 14.60 6.70
N LEU A 418 -19.05 15.32 5.64
CA LEU A 418 -19.99 15.79 4.62
C LEU A 418 -20.68 14.63 3.89
N ILE A 419 -19.95 13.58 3.52
CA ILE A 419 -20.52 12.38 2.90
C ILE A 419 -21.51 11.70 3.85
N ILE A 420 -21.15 11.54 5.13
CA ILE A 420 -22.05 10.97 6.15
C ILE A 420 -23.34 11.80 6.26
N LEU A 421 -23.24 13.12 6.38
CA LEU A 421 -24.39 14.01 6.48
C LEU A 421 -25.30 13.94 5.24
N MET A 422 -24.71 13.91 4.04
CA MET A 422 -25.46 13.75 2.80
C MET A 422 -26.13 12.38 2.68
N ALA A 423 -25.45 11.32 3.11
CA ALA A 423 -25.95 9.96 3.06
C ALA A 423 -27.11 9.72 4.03
N PHE A 424 -27.07 10.32 5.24
CA PHE A 424 -28.20 10.30 6.18
C PHE A 424 -29.45 10.93 5.55
N LYS A 425 -29.30 12.04 4.84
CA LYS A 425 -30.42 12.71 4.15
C LYS A 425 -31.00 11.89 3.01
N ARG A 426 -30.18 11.06 2.34
CA ARG A 426 -30.55 10.28 1.15
C ARG A 426 -30.82 8.79 1.41
N ARG A 427 -30.61 8.29 2.64
CA ARG A 427 -30.63 6.85 3.01
C ARG A 427 -29.74 5.99 2.08
N SER A 428 -28.56 6.48 1.72
CA SER A 428 -27.77 5.94 0.60
C SER A 428 -26.61 5.01 0.98
N PHE A 429 -26.55 4.47 2.20
CA PHE A 429 -25.55 3.46 2.58
C PHE A 429 -26.01 2.06 2.18
N GLU A 430 -26.05 1.83 0.87
CA GLU A 430 -26.52 0.58 0.30
C GLU A 430 -25.68 -0.61 0.80
N ALA A 431 -24.35 -0.49 0.90
CA ALA A 431 -23.47 -1.55 1.40
C ALA A 431 -23.89 -2.08 2.79
N ILE A 432 -24.19 -1.17 3.74
CA ILE A 432 -24.58 -1.51 5.12
C ILE A 432 -25.93 -2.24 5.15
N THR A 433 -26.82 -1.95 4.20
CA THR A 433 -28.12 -2.63 4.09
C THR A 433 -28.08 -3.90 3.25
N ALA A 434 -27.21 -3.94 2.25
CA ALA A 434 -27.02 -5.03 1.30
C ALA A 434 -26.35 -6.21 1.99
N PHE A 435 -25.33 -5.96 2.80
CA PHE A 435 -24.58 -7.00 3.49
C PHE A 435 -25.49 -7.89 4.38
N PRO A 436 -26.27 -7.38 5.35
CA PRO A 436 -27.16 -8.22 6.16
C PRO A 436 -28.27 -8.93 5.36
N ARG A 437 -28.69 -8.37 4.22
CA ARG A 437 -29.66 -9.05 3.35
C ARG A 437 -29.00 -10.18 2.57
N LEU A 438 -27.79 -9.97 2.04
CA LEU A 438 -27.01 -10.98 1.33
C LEU A 438 -26.70 -12.15 2.27
N MET A 439 -26.38 -11.83 3.51
CA MET A 439 -26.27 -12.77 4.62
C MET A 439 -27.55 -13.59 4.80
N ARG A 440 -28.74 -12.98 4.86
CA ARG A 440 -30.01 -13.73 5.00
C ARG A 440 -30.46 -14.53 3.77
N GLU A 441 -29.90 -14.25 2.60
CA GLU A 441 -30.30 -14.92 1.35
C GLU A 441 -29.49 -16.19 1.09
N HIS A 442 -28.23 -16.20 1.54
CA HIS A 442 -27.31 -17.33 1.33
C HIS A 442 -27.05 -18.12 2.62
N TRP A 443 -27.69 -17.72 3.72
CA TRP A 443 -27.53 -18.22 5.09
C TRP A 443 -28.89 -18.16 5.79
#